data_AF-A0A540LQG7-F1
#
_entry.id   AF-A0A540LQG7-F1
#
_cell.length_a   1.000
_cell.length_b   1.000
_cell.length_c   1.000
_cell.angle_alpha   90.00
_cell.angle_beta   90.00
_cell.angle_gamma   90.00
#
_symmetry.space_group_name_H-M   'P 1'
#
loop_
_entity.id
_entity.type
_entity.pdbx_description
1 polymer ?
#
loop_
_entity_poly.entity_id
_entity_poly.type
_entity_poly.pdbx_seq_one_letter_code
_entity_poly.pdbx_strand_id
1 'polypeptide(L)' 'MEIYVDDIMVKGKQRSDHIRNLAKTFSILREYNMKLNPAKCIFGVSSCRFLGYLVTQ' A
#
# COMPACT_ATOMS: atom_id res chain seq x y z
N MET A 1 0.82 0.95 8.05
CA MET A 1 0.59 1.75 6.85
C MET A 1 1.53 2.93 6.96
N GLU A 2 2.44 3.09 6.02
CA GLU A 2 3.33 4.25 5.93
C GLU A 2 2.82 5.11 4.76
N ILE A 3 2.67 6.41 4.97
CA ILE A 3 2.11 7.36 4.00
C ILE A 3 3.09 8.52 3.87
N TYR A 4 3.45 8.86 2.63
CA TYR A 4 4.30 9.99 2.30
C TYR A 4 3.65 10.80 1.18
N VAL A 5 2.95 11.88 1.51
CA VAL A 5 2.21 12.81 0.61
C VAL A 5 1.39 12.09 -0.49
N ASP A 6 2.04 11.56 -1.52
CA ASP A 6 1.43 10.85 -2.66
C ASP A 6 1.67 9.32 -2.68
N ASP A 7 2.66 8.82 -1.93
CA ASP A 7 3.08 7.42 -1.92
C ASP A 7 2.61 6.70 -0.66
N ILE A 8 1.85 5.62 -0.84
CA ILE A 8 1.31 4.79 0.24
C ILE A 8 1.94 3.40 0.19
N MET A 9 2.47 2.93 1.32
CA MET A 9 2.94 1.57 1.49
C MET A 9 2.13 0.80 2.55
N VAL A 10 1.62 -0.37 2.16
CA VAL A 10 0.85 -1.28 3.01
C VAL A 10 1.60 -2.58 3.18
N LYS A 11 2.06 -2.87 4.41
CA LYS A 11 2.78 -4.11 4.77
C LYS A 11 1.88 -5.02 5.61
N GLY A 12 2.14 -6.33 5.59
CA GLY A 12 1.50 -7.31 6.47
C GLY A 12 2.45 -8.44 6.82
N LYS A 13 2.45 -8.90 8.08
CA LYS A 13 3.30 -10.03 8.52
C LYS A 13 2.83 -11.33 7.90
N GLN A 14 1.51 -11.52 7.82
CA GLN A 14 0.86 -12.65 7.15
C GLN A 14 -0.02 -12.17 6.01
N ARG A 15 -0.37 -13.09 5.10
CA ARG A 15 -1.26 -12.79 3.96
C ARG A 15 -2.63 -12.28 4.42
N SER A 16 -3.19 -12.87 5.48
CA SER A 16 -4.46 -12.44 6.09
C SER A 16 -4.38 -11.00 6.63
N ASP A 17 -3.28 -10.68 7.33
CA ASP A 17 -3.02 -9.32 7.82
C ASP A 17 -2.89 -8.32 6.66
N HIS A 18 -2.19 -8.71 5.60
CA HIS A 18 -2.02 -7.86 4.41
C HIS A 18 -3.36 -7.55 3.73
N ILE A 19 -4.22 -8.55 3.55
CA ILE A 19 -5.57 -8.37 2.99
C ILE A 19 -6.41 -7.44 3.86
N ARG A 20 -6.40 -7.64 5.18
CA ARG A 20 -7.11 -6.78 6.13
C ARG A 20 -6.62 -5.33 6.07
N ASN A 21 -5.30 -5.14 6.00
CA ASN A 21 -4.71 -3.80 5.91
C ASN A 21 -5.07 -3.10 4.59
N LEU A 22 -5.03 -3.81 3.46
CA LEU A 22 -5.47 -3.27 2.17
C LEU A 22 -6.94 -2.85 2.18
N ALA A 23 -7.82 -3.68 2.76
CA ALA A 23 -9.24 -3.36 2.88
C ALA A 23 -9.46 -2.06 3.68
N LYS A 24 -8.77 -1.91 4.82
CA LYS A 24 -8.81 -0.69 5.62
C LYS A 24 -8.27 0.52 4.85
N THR A 25 -7.14 0.38 4.16
CA THR A 25 -6.56 1.45 3.34
C THR A 25 -7.51 1.90 2.24
N PHE A 26 -8.13 0.98 1.48
CA PHE A 26 -9.09 1.35 0.44
C PHE A 26 -10.36 1.99 1.00
N SER A 27 -10.82 1.59 2.18
CA SER A 27 -11.94 2.24 2.86
C SER A 27 -11.63 3.71 3.15
N ILE A 28 -10.46 4.00 3.72
CA ILE A 28 -10.01 5.37 4.05
C ILE A 28 -9.88 6.19 2.76
N LEU A 29 -9.24 5.65 1.73
CA LEU A 29 -9.10 6.36 0.45
C LEU A 29 -10.46 6.74 -0.15
N ARG A 30 -11.43 5.82 -0.07
CA ARG A 30 -12.79 6.08 -0.56
C ARG A 30 -13.53 7.13 0.28
N GLU A 31 -13.40 7.07 1.61
CA GLU A 31 -14.00 8.03 2.53
C GLU A 31 -13.56 9.46 2.24
N TYR A 32 -12.27 9.66 1.97
CA TYR A 32 -11.71 10.98 1.65
C TYR A 32 -11.65 11.29 0.14
N ASN A 33 -12.32 10.49 -0.71
CA ASN A 33 -12.33 10.64 -2.16
C ASN A 33 -10.93 10.75 -2.81
N MET A 34 -9.93 10.10 -2.19
CA MET A 34 -8.58 9.98 -2.71
C MET A 34 -8.54 8.91 -3.79
N LYS A 35 -7.89 9.21 -4.92
CA LYS A 35 -7.78 8.30 -6.05
C LYS A 35 -6.34 7.84 -6.23
N LEU A 36 -6.17 6.53 -6.36
CA LEU A 36 -4.90 5.92 -6.73
C LEU A 36 -4.75 5.90 -8.25
N ASN A 37 -3.52 5.95 -8.74
CA ASN A 37 -3.20 5.69 -10.13
C ASN A 37 -2.91 4.19 -10.32
N PRO A 38 -3.81 3.39 -10.94
CA PRO A 38 -3.62 1.94 -11.07
C PRO A 38 -2.34 1.56 -11.81
N ALA A 39 -1.88 2.38 -12.75
CA ALA A 39 -0.66 2.11 -13.51
C ALA A 39 0.62 2.22 -12.67
N LYS A 40 0.56 2.88 -11.51
CA LYS A 40 1.68 3.03 -10.56
C LYS A 40 1.56 2.12 -9.35
N CYS A 41 0.41 1.48 -9.13
CA CYS A 41 0.20 0.61 -7.98
C CYS A 41 0.83 -0.77 -8.20
N ILE A 42 1.59 -1.24 -7.21
CA ILE A 42 2.23 -2.55 -7.21
C ILE A 42 1.65 -3.35 -6.03
N PHE A 43 1.19 -4.57 -6.28
CA PHE A 43 0.56 -5.42 -5.27
C PHE A 43 1.17 -6.82 -5.24
N GLY A 44 1.15 -7.46 -4.06
CA GLY A 44 1.48 -8.88 -3.93
C GLY A 44 2.96 -9.23 -4.16
N VAL A 45 3.87 -8.28 -4.07
CA VAL A 45 5.32 -8.48 -4.23
C VAL A 45 6.00 -8.71 -2.90
N SER A 46 7.05 -9.55 -2.87
CA SER A 46 7.90 -9.78 -1.71
C SER A 46 8.91 -8.66 -1.46
N SER A 47 9.18 -7.85 -2.49
CA SER A 47 10.01 -6.66 -2.41
C SER A 47 9.60 -5.60 -3.43
N CYS A 48 9.77 -4.32 -3.12
CA CYS A 48 9.53 -3.22 -4.05
C CYS A 48 10.49 -2.06 -3.81
N ARG A 49 10.65 -1.18 -4.81
CA ARG A 49 11.32 0.10 -4.62
C ARG A 49 10.31 1.12 -4.11
N PHE A 50 10.57 1.72 -2.96
CA PHE A 50 9.72 2.74 -2.34
C PHE A 50 10.58 3.93 -1.91
N LEU A 51 10.26 5.13 -2.40
CA LEU A 51 11.00 6.37 -2.14
C LEU A 51 12.53 6.25 -2.33
N GLY A 52 12.95 5.50 -3.36
CA GLY A 52 14.36 5.29 -3.68
C GLY A 52 15.02 4.10 -2.95
N TYR A 53 14.39 3.56 -1.92
CA TYR A 53 14.89 2.43 -1.13
C TYR A 53 14.29 1.10 -1.60
N LEU A 54 15.06 0.01 -1.47
CA LEU A 54 14.53 -1.34 -1.63
C LEU A 54 13.88 -1.77 -0.32
N VAL A 55 12.60 -2.10 -0.36
CA VAL A 55 11.85 -2.64 0.77
C VAL A 55 11.61 -4.12 0.51
N THR A 56 11.94 -4.96 1.49
CA THR A 56 11.69 -6.41 1.49
C THR A 56 10.76 -6.77 2.64
N GLN A 57 9.97 -7.84 2.46
CA GLN A 57 9.09 -8.37 3.51
C GLN A 57 9.88 -8.95 4.69
#